data_AF-A0A4U0RCF5-F1
#
_entry.id   AF-A0A4U0RCF5-F1
#
_cell.length_a   1.000
_cell.length_b   1.000
_cell.length_c   1.000
_cell.angle_alpha   90.00
_cell.angle_beta   90.00
_cell.angle_gamma   90.00
#
_symmetry.space_group_name_H-M   'P 1'
#
loop_
_entity.id
_entity.type
_entity.pdbx_description
1 polymer ?
#
loop_
_entity_poly.entity_id
_entity_poly.type
_entity_poly.pdbx_seq_one_letter_code
_entity_poly.pdbx_strand_id
1 'polypeptide(L)'
;MTAQRAIAPQPRRTQLATGRGVPLSLIALLGLTACGDRMTNDILPGGIPARTDLHAASGLPPASVRTVARRAFGWRVIYQPSAIPPADLPRAESRAAVALCGLERRPPLRIVQQPRVDPSADPGARLFDIYCA
;
A
#
# COMPACT_ATOMS: atom_id res chain seq x y z
N MET A 1 -58.10 -7.59 39.97
CA MET A 1 -58.25 -9.07 40.08
C MET A 1 -58.89 -9.58 38.80
N THR A 2 -58.43 -10.77 38.38
CA THR A 2 -58.95 -11.67 37.33
C THR A 2 -58.85 -11.26 35.85
N ALA A 3 -58.16 -12.13 35.11
CA ALA A 3 -57.66 -12.00 33.75
C ALA A 3 -58.68 -12.42 32.68
N GLN A 4 -58.49 -11.85 31.48
CA GLN A 4 -59.15 -12.23 30.22
C GLN A 4 -58.69 -13.62 29.73
N ARG A 5 -59.59 -14.38 29.12
CA ARG A 5 -59.73 -14.46 27.64
C ARG A 5 -60.84 -15.42 27.21
N ALA A 6 -61.65 -14.94 26.27
CA ALA A 6 -62.65 -15.66 25.50
C ALA A 6 -62.00 -16.24 24.22
N ILE A 7 -62.16 -17.54 23.91
CA ILE A 7 -63.18 -18.24 23.06
C ILE A 7 -62.68 -18.53 21.62
N ALA A 8 -62.49 -19.85 21.38
CA ALA A 8 -62.80 -20.69 20.18
C ALA A 8 -62.29 -20.31 18.76
N PRO A 9 -62.51 -21.18 17.74
CA PRO A 9 -62.18 -22.60 17.63
C PRO A 9 -61.23 -22.89 16.44
N GLN A 10 -60.54 -24.03 16.48
CA GLN A 10 -59.70 -24.52 15.37
C GLN A 10 -60.47 -25.45 14.43
N PRO A 11 -60.27 -25.34 13.10
CA PRO A 11 -60.34 -26.47 12.19
C PRO A 11 -58.93 -26.96 11.79
N ARG A 12 -58.80 -28.29 11.78
CA ARG A 12 -57.63 -29.10 11.41
C ARG A 12 -57.24 -28.94 9.92
N ARG A 13 -55.92 -28.91 9.70
CA ARG A 13 -55.06 -29.69 8.76
C ARG A 13 -55.59 -29.98 7.33
N THR A 14 -54.83 -30.01 6.25
CA THR A 14 -53.39 -29.97 5.91
C THR A 14 -53.35 -30.05 4.38
N GLN A 15 -52.41 -29.40 3.70
CA GLN A 15 -51.49 -30.12 2.80
C GLN A 15 -50.36 -29.22 2.29
N LEU A 16 -49.17 -29.83 2.27
CA LEU A 16 -47.91 -29.30 1.80
C LEU A 16 -47.96 -28.92 0.32
N ALA A 17 -47.33 -27.80 -0.03
CA ALA A 17 -46.56 -27.70 -1.26
C ALA A 17 -45.35 -26.77 -1.03
N THR A 18 -44.19 -27.42 -1.06
CA THR A 18 -42.84 -26.90 -1.14
C THR A 18 -42.71 -25.71 -2.09
N GLY A 19 -42.24 -24.57 -1.60
CA GLY A 19 -41.99 -23.37 -2.40
C GLY A 19 -40.87 -22.51 -1.80
N ARG A 20 -39.66 -22.74 -2.29
CA ARG A 20 -38.39 -22.08 -1.96
C ARG A 20 -38.43 -20.57 -2.28
N GLY A 21 -37.79 -19.75 -1.44
CA GLY A 21 -37.06 -18.56 -1.88
C GLY A 21 -37.57 -17.21 -1.36
N VAL A 22 -37.12 -16.80 -0.17
CA VAL A 22 -37.08 -15.38 0.22
C VAL A 22 -35.91 -14.73 -0.53
N PRO A 23 -36.09 -13.67 -1.35
CA PRO A 23 -34.98 -13.01 -2.00
C PRO A 23 -34.33 -12.03 -1.01
N LEU A 24 -33.42 -12.56 -0.19
CA LEU A 24 -32.54 -11.83 0.73
C LEU A 24 -31.36 -11.20 -0.04
N SER A 25 -31.59 -10.70 -1.26
CA SER A 25 -30.52 -10.34 -2.20
C SER A 25 -30.27 -8.83 -2.35
N LEU A 26 -31.09 -7.95 -1.75
CA LEU A 26 -30.94 -6.49 -1.96
C LEU A 26 -30.08 -5.77 -0.91
N ILE A 27 -29.89 -6.32 0.30
CA ILE A 27 -29.06 -5.67 1.34
C ILE A 27 -27.56 -5.98 1.15
N ALA A 28 -27.20 -7.02 0.39
CA ALA A 28 -25.80 -7.40 0.18
C ALA A 28 -25.02 -6.49 -0.80
N LEU A 29 -25.70 -5.62 -1.57
CA LEU A 29 -25.05 -4.81 -2.61
C LEU A 29 -24.55 -3.44 -2.13
N LEU A 30 -24.88 -3.01 -0.91
CA LEU A 30 -24.47 -1.70 -0.37
C LEU A 30 -23.14 -1.71 0.40
N GLY A 31 -22.51 -2.87 0.57
CA GLY A 31 -21.25 -3.00 1.33
C GLY A 31 -19.96 -2.79 0.53
N LEU A 32 -20.03 -2.67 -0.80
CA LEU A 32 -18.85 -2.70 -1.68
C LEU A 32 -18.34 -1.32 -2.15
N THR A 33 -18.99 -0.21 -1.82
CA THR A 33 -18.61 1.12 -2.35
C THR A 33 -17.63 1.89 -1.46
N ALA A 34 -16.92 1.23 -0.54
CA ALA A 34 -15.98 1.90 0.37
C ALA A 34 -14.57 1.27 0.39
N CYS A 35 -14.16 0.61 -0.70
CA CYS A 35 -12.76 0.29 -0.92
C CYS A 35 -12.20 1.14 -2.06
N GLY A 36 -11.65 2.30 -1.68
CA GLY A 36 -10.48 2.85 -2.33
C GLY A 36 -10.70 3.77 -3.52
N ASP A 37 -11.20 5.00 -3.26
CA ASP A 37 -10.77 6.16 -4.06
C ASP A 37 -11.00 7.50 -3.33
N ARG A 38 -10.78 7.54 -2.01
CA ARG A 38 -10.62 8.85 -1.36
C ARG A 38 -9.20 9.31 -1.65
N MET A 39 -9.08 10.03 -2.75
CA MET A 39 -7.91 10.81 -3.15
C MET A 39 -7.56 11.78 -2.00
N THR A 40 -6.67 11.39 -1.10
CA THR A 40 -6.26 12.28 -0.02
C THR A 40 -5.12 13.18 -0.49
N ASN A 41 -5.24 14.48 -0.22
CA ASN A 41 -4.17 15.46 -0.46
C ASN A 41 -3.15 15.45 0.69
N ASP A 42 -2.98 14.31 1.34
CA ASP A 42 -2.15 14.19 2.53
C ASP A 42 -0.68 14.38 2.17
N ILE A 43 0.02 15.15 3.00
CA ILE A 43 1.47 15.30 2.93
C ILE A 43 2.07 14.39 3.98
N LEU A 44 2.90 13.45 3.54
CA LEU A 44 3.65 12.56 4.42
C LEU A 44 4.66 13.36 5.24
N PRO A 45 5.07 12.85 6.43
CA PRO A 45 6.14 13.43 7.21
C PRO A 45 7.33 13.84 6.34
N GLY A 46 7.71 15.11 6.44
CA GLY A 46 8.80 15.68 5.66
C GLY A 46 8.44 16.15 4.26
N GLY A 47 7.19 16.58 4.03
CA GLY A 47 6.82 17.47 2.93
C GLY A 47 6.48 16.80 1.60
N ILE A 48 6.35 15.47 1.58
CA ILE A 48 6.17 14.71 0.34
C ILE A 48 4.70 14.34 0.16
N PRO A 49 4.07 14.69 -0.97
CA PRO A 49 2.71 14.25 -1.24
C PRO A 49 2.55 12.73 -1.17
N ALA A 50 1.48 12.25 -0.54
CA ALA A 50 1.20 10.81 -0.45
C ALA A 50 1.06 10.13 -1.83
N ARG A 51 0.71 10.92 -2.86
CA ARG A 51 0.62 10.47 -4.26
C ARG A 51 1.97 10.34 -4.98
N THR A 52 3.08 10.70 -4.35
CA THR A 52 4.39 10.61 -5.00
C THR A 52 4.77 9.14 -5.21
N ASP A 53 4.90 8.73 -6.47
CA ASP A 53 5.52 7.46 -6.80
C ASP A 53 7.02 7.53 -6.49
N LEU A 54 7.41 6.98 -5.34
CA LEU A 54 8.80 6.98 -4.88
C LEU A 54 9.72 6.13 -5.74
N HIS A 55 9.20 5.10 -6.42
CA HIS A 55 10.00 4.28 -7.35
C HIS A 55 10.36 5.10 -8.58
N ALA A 56 9.40 5.82 -9.15
CA ALA A 56 9.66 6.74 -10.27
C ALA A 56 10.52 7.93 -9.82
N ALA A 57 10.26 8.49 -8.64
CA ALA A 57 10.94 9.67 -8.13
C ALA A 57 12.41 9.40 -7.74
N SER A 58 12.84 8.15 -7.58
CA SER A 58 14.24 7.85 -7.29
C SER A 58 15.17 8.08 -8.49
N GLY A 59 14.64 8.32 -9.69
CA GLY A 59 15.46 8.54 -10.90
C GLY A 59 16.29 7.31 -11.33
N LEU A 60 16.03 6.15 -10.73
CA LEU A 60 16.60 4.86 -11.12
C LEU A 60 15.65 4.17 -12.12
N PRO A 61 16.14 3.25 -12.97
CA PRO A 61 15.27 2.44 -13.80
C PRO A 61 14.23 1.70 -12.93
N PRO A 62 12.92 1.76 -13.22
CA PRO A 62 11.89 1.17 -12.36
C PRO A 62 12.11 -0.32 -12.06
N ALA A 63 12.59 -1.08 -13.06
CA ALA A 63 12.91 -2.51 -12.92
C ALA A 63 14.05 -2.80 -11.92
N SER A 64 14.93 -1.81 -11.67
CA SER A 64 16.02 -1.91 -10.71
C SER A 64 15.60 -1.58 -9.28
N VAL A 65 14.50 -0.86 -9.07
CA VAL A 65 14.10 -0.42 -7.74
C VAL A 65 13.22 -1.48 -7.08
N ARG A 66 13.69 -2.02 -5.95
CA ARG A 66 12.93 -3.00 -5.17
C ARG A 66 12.08 -2.32 -4.12
N THR A 67 12.67 -1.39 -3.38
CA THR A 67 11.95 -0.60 -2.38
C THR A 67 12.58 0.77 -2.23
N VAL A 68 11.75 1.79 -2.01
CA VAL A 68 12.19 3.11 -1.55
C VAL A 68 11.40 3.46 -0.31
N ALA A 69 12.09 3.76 0.79
CA ALA A 69 11.47 4.05 2.07
C ALA A 69 12.00 5.35 2.66
N ARG A 70 11.09 6.22 3.10
CA ARG A 70 11.42 7.40 3.91
C ARG A 70 11.94 6.95 5.27
N ARG A 71 12.99 7.60 5.78
CA ARG A 71 13.56 7.41 7.11
C ARG A 71 13.77 8.75 7.79
N ALA A 72 13.95 8.76 9.11
CA ALA A 72 14.18 10.00 9.86
C ALA A 72 15.42 10.79 9.37
N PHE A 73 16.42 10.10 8.84
CA PHE A 73 17.64 10.70 8.31
C PHE A 73 17.59 11.07 6.82
N GLY A 74 16.53 10.69 6.10
CA GLY A 74 16.43 10.82 4.64
C GLY A 74 15.74 9.60 4.02
N TRP A 75 16.50 8.80 3.28
CA TRP A 75 15.96 7.71 2.47
C TRP A 75 16.73 6.42 2.59
N ARG A 76 16.01 5.31 2.39
CA ARG A 76 16.59 3.97 2.23
C ARG A 76 16.11 3.41 0.90
N VAL A 77 17.06 2.91 0.11
CA VAL A 77 16.78 2.32 -1.21
C VAL A 77 17.34 0.92 -1.24
N ILE A 78 16.52 -0.02 -1.70
CA ILE A 78 16.95 -1.36 -2.11
C ILE A 78 16.83 -1.43 -3.62
N TYR A 79 17.92 -1.81 -4.29
CA TYR A 79 17.99 -1.85 -5.73
C TYR A 79 18.73 -3.08 -6.25
N GLN A 80 18.45 -3.46 -7.50
CA GLN A 80 19.11 -4.53 -8.23
C GLN A 80 20.11 -3.94 -9.23
N PRO A 81 21.43 -3.98 -8.96
CA PRO A 81 22.44 -3.39 -9.85
C PRO A 81 22.44 -4.02 -11.25
N SER A 82 22.17 -5.32 -11.36
CA SER A 82 22.13 -6.03 -12.65
C SER A 82 20.98 -5.58 -13.56
N ALA A 83 19.99 -4.86 -13.03
CA ALA A 83 18.89 -4.27 -13.78
C ALA A 83 19.14 -2.79 -14.16
N ILE A 84 20.30 -2.23 -13.81
CA ILE A 84 20.71 -0.88 -14.21
C ILE A 84 21.59 -0.97 -15.46
N PRO A 85 21.38 -0.13 -16.48
CA PRO A 85 22.29 -0.03 -17.61
C PRO A 85 23.74 0.19 -17.16
N PRO A 86 24.74 -0.52 -17.72
CA PRO A 86 26.14 -0.41 -17.28
C PRO A 86 26.69 1.03 -17.32
N ALA A 87 26.21 1.84 -18.27
CA ALA A 87 26.60 3.24 -18.40
C ALA A 87 26.08 4.14 -17.27
N ASP A 88 24.96 3.77 -16.64
CA ASP A 88 24.33 4.54 -15.56
C ASP A 88 24.76 4.08 -14.16
N LEU A 89 25.23 2.83 -14.04
CA LEU A 89 25.56 2.19 -12.77
C LEU A 89 26.51 3.01 -11.87
N PRO A 90 27.59 3.65 -12.39
CA PRO A 90 28.49 4.45 -11.55
C PRO A 90 27.84 5.69 -10.91
N ARG A 91 26.73 6.19 -11.48
CA ARG A 91 26.05 7.41 -11.02
C ARG A 91 24.68 7.12 -10.40
N ALA A 92 24.26 5.85 -10.38
CA ALA A 92 22.93 5.45 -9.96
C ALA A 92 22.58 5.96 -8.55
N GLU A 93 23.45 5.70 -7.58
CA GLU A 93 23.22 6.08 -6.18
C GLU A 93 23.21 7.60 -5.98
N SER A 94 24.16 8.32 -6.61
CA SER A 94 24.20 9.78 -6.55
C SER A 94 22.98 10.42 -7.21
N ARG A 95 22.51 9.88 -8.35
CA ARG A 95 21.29 10.33 -9.02
C ARG A 95 20.08 10.13 -8.11
N ALA A 96 19.98 8.96 -7.47
CA ALA A 96 18.92 8.68 -6.52
C ALA A 96 18.95 9.63 -5.31
N ALA A 97 20.14 9.95 -4.81
CA ALA A 97 20.28 10.86 -3.70
C ALA A 97 19.79 12.27 -4.03
N VAL A 98 20.19 12.81 -5.18
CA VAL A 98 19.73 14.12 -5.65
C VAL A 98 18.21 14.13 -5.85
N ALA A 99 17.66 13.11 -6.51
CA ALA A 99 16.25 13.04 -6.82
C ALA A 99 15.38 12.94 -5.54
N LEU A 100 15.75 12.03 -4.62
CA LEU A 100 14.97 11.78 -3.41
C LEU A 100 15.10 12.90 -2.36
N CYS A 101 16.31 13.40 -2.10
CA CYS A 101 16.46 14.54 -1.18
C CYS A 101 15.82 15.82 -1.77
N GLY A 102 15.79 15.95 -3.09
CA GLY A 102 15.08 17.02 -3.79
C GLY A 102 13.57 17.05 -3.51
N LEU A 103 12.94 15.90 -3.28
CA LEU A 103 11.52 15.84 -2.85
C LEU A 103 11.29 16.52 -1.50
N GLU A 104 12.31 16.52 -0.63
CA GLU A 104 12.30 17.17 0.68
C GLU A 104 12.81 18.62 0.61
N ARG A 105 13.22 19.10 -0.57
CA ARG A 105 13.94 20.37 -0.77
C ARG A 105 15.24 20.47 0.05
N ARG A 106 15.92 19.34 0.25
CA ARG A 106 17.19 19.25 0.98
C ARG A 106 18.28 18.74 0.06
N PRO A 107 19.54 19.19 0.22
CA PRO A 107 20.64 18.62 -0.55
C PRO A 107 21.06 17.25 0.04
N PRO A 108 21.62 16.35 -0.77
CA PRO A 108 22.25 15.13 -0.27
C PRO A 108 23.48 15.44 0.59
N LEU A 109 23.57 14.81 1.76
CA LEU A 109 24.70 14.96 2.68
C LEU A 109 25.70 13.80 2.54
N ARG A 110 25.21 12.56 2.52
CA ARG A 110 26.04 11.36 2.39
C ARG A 110 25.22 10.17 1.89
N ILE A 111 25.90 9.24 1.24
CA ILE A 111 25.36 7.94 0.83
C ILE A 111 26.15 6.86 1.57
N VAL A 112 25.46 5.94 2.22
CA VAL A 112 26.06 4.88 3.02
C VAL A 112 25.55 3.53 2.51
N GLN A 113 26.46 2.72 2.01
CA GLN A 113 26.18 1.32 1.70
C GLN A 113 25.90 0.55 2.98
N GLN A 114 24.87 -0.29 2.97
CA GLN A 114 24.50 -1.11 4.10
C GLN A 114 24.53 -2.58 3.71
N PRO A 115 24.94 -3.47 4.63
CA PRO A 115 24.81 -4.90 4.41
C PRO A 115 23.33 -5.31 4.36
N ARG A 116 23.00 -6.24 3.47
CA ARG A 116 21.70 -6.93 3.49
C ARG A 116 21.70 -7.94 4.64
N VAL A 117 20.67 -7.90 5.48
CA VAL A 117 20.48 -8.86 6.59
C VAL A 117 20.25 -10.28 6.05
N ASP A 118 19.47 -10.39 4.96
CA ASP A 118 19.27 -11.63 4.23
C ASP A 118 19.57 -11.41 2.73
N PRO A 119 20.79 -11.75 2.28
CA PRO A 119 21.17 -11.69 0.87
C PRO A 119 20.45 -12.73 0.00
N SER A 120 19.95 -13.84 0.58
CA SER A 120 19.37 -14.95 -0.18
C SER A 120 17.95 -14.67 -0.66
N ALA A 121 17.21 -13.82 0.06
CA ALA A 121 15.85 -13.42 -0.30
C ALA A 121 15.74 -12.57 -1.59
N ASP A 122 16.82 -11.87 -1.98
CA ASP A 122 16.90 -11.13 -3.26
C ASP A 122 18.38 -11.08 -3.70
N PRO A 123 18.86 -12.13 -4.39
CA PRO A 123 20.27 -12.26 -4.70
C PRO A 123 20.82 -11.12 -5.58
N GLY A 124 21.90 -10.51 -5.10
CA GLY A 124 22.56 -9.41 -5.79
C GLY A 124 21.92 -8.03 -5.56
N ALA A 125 20.79 -7.96 -4.87
CA ALA A 125 20.22 -6.68 -4.46
C ALA A 125 21.10 -6.00 -3.42
N ARG A 126 21.22 -4.67 -3.54
CA ARG A 126 22.01 -3.83 -2.64
C ARG A 126 21.10 -2.87 -1.89
N LEU A 127 21.53 -2.51 -0.68
CA LEU A 127 20.84 -1.54 0.18
C LEU A 127 21.77 -0.37 0.42
N PHE A 128 21.25 0.84 0.24
CA PHE A 128 21.96 2.05 0.64
C PHE A 128 21.03 3.05 1.30
N ASP A 129 21.61 3.77 2.25
CA ASP A 129 20.97 4.86 2.98
C ASP A 129 21.48 6.19 2.44
N ILE A 130 20.56 7.11 2.22
CA ILE A 130 20.81 8.48 1.77
C ILE A 130 20.43 9.40 2.92
N TYR A 131 21.39 10.22 3.33
CA TYR A 131 21.17 11.24 4.33
C TYR A 131 20.96 12.58 3.63
N CYS A 132 19.91 13.31 4.00
CA CYS A 132 19.66 14.66 3.52
C CYS A 132 20.03 15.68 4.61
N ALA A 133 20.51 16.87 4.22
CA ALA A 133 20.99 17.92 5.15
C ALA A 133 19.88 18.79 5.72
#